data_AF-A0A933RSP7-F1
#
_entry.id   AF-A0A933RSP7-F1
#
_cell.length_a   1.000
_cell.length_b   1.000
_cell.length_c   1.000
_cell.angle_alpha   90.00
_cell.angle_beta   90.00
_cell.angle_gamma   90.00
#
_symmetry.space_group_name_H-M   'P 1'
#
loop_
_entity.id
_entity.type
_entity.pdbx_description
1 polymer ?
#
loop_
_entity_poly.entity_id
_entity_poly.type
_entity_poly.pdbx_seq_one_letter_code
_entity_poly.pdbx_strand_id
1 'polypeptide(L)'
;MRSAVEPIEWAVFEKEVNPEPLTRRQYLAVRLSDGIARHFVSDDLFDEIKKEFSIEEIVGLCMAAAIAHAGHVLNEAVQLPPAEGAVCALPPRRPN
;
A
#
# COMPACT_ATOMS: atom_id res chain seq x y z
N MET A 1 -19.04 18.38 4.23
CA MET A 1 -17.98 18.58 5.23
C MET A 1 -17.18 17.28 5.30
N ARG A 2 -16.06 17.17 4.58
CA ARG A 2 -15.18 16.00 4.73
C ARG A 2 -14.59 16.11 6.13
N SER A 3 -14.88 15.15 7.01
CA SER A 3 -14.15 15.01 8.27
C SER A 3 -12.66 15.11 7.95
N ALA A 4 -11.91 15.91 8.69
CA ALA A 4 -10.46 15.95 8.61
C ALA A 4 -9.95 14.60 9.13
N VAL A 5 -10.03 13.57 8.29
CA VAL A 5 -9.42 12.28 8.54
C VAL A 5 -7.93 12.55 8.52
N GLU A 6 -7.26 12.31 9.64
CA GLU A 6 -5.81 12.42 9.68
C GLU A 6 -5.22 11.45 8.66
N PRO A 7 -4.23 11.88 7.87
CA PRO A 7 -3.61 11.01 6.89
C PRO A 7 -2.92 9.86 7.63
N ILE A 8 -3.31 8.61 7.32
CA ILE A 8 -2.77 7.38 7.94
C ILE A 8 -1.62 6.78 7.13
N GLU A 9 -1.22 7.43 6.04
CA GLU A 9 -0.20 6.94 5.12
C GLU A 9 1.17 6.79 5.79
N TRP A 10 1.41 7.47 6.92
CA TRP A 10 2.60 7.23 7.76
C TRP A 10 2.74 5.76 8.18
N ALA A 11 1.64 5.01 8.29
CA ALA A 11 1.63 3.59 8.64
C ALA A 11 2.31 2.70 7.58
N VAL A 12 2.42 3.19 6.34
CA VAL A 12 2.95 2.42 5.20
C VAL A 12 4.30 2.91 4.70
N PHE A 13 4.76 4.09 5.14
CA PHE A 13 6.05 4.68 4.73
C PHE A 13 7.22 4.33 5.65
N GLU A 14 6.98 3.57 6.72
CA GLU A 14 8.03 3.03 7.58
C GLU A 14 8.71 1.80 6.95
N LYS A 15 9.84 1.36 7.52
CA LYS A 15 10.55 0.16 7.03
C LYS A 15 9.67 -1.10 7.09
N GLU A 16 8.79 -1.15 8.07
CA GLU A 16 7.76 -2.17 8.24
C GLU A 16 6.39 -1.48 8.34
N VAL A 17 5.36 -2.11 7.78
CA VAL A 17 4.00 -1.58 7.84
C VAL A 17 3.51 -1.60 9.29
N ASN A 18 3.20 -0.43 9.86
CA ASN A 18 2.61 -0.34 11.20
C ASN A 18 1.13 -0.80 11.14
N PRO A 19 0.74 -1.88 11.85
CA PRO A 19 -0.63 -2.37 11.84
C PRO A 19 -1.59 -1.55 12.72
N GLU A 20 -1.11 -0.81 13.72
CA GLU A 20 -1.96 -0.16 14.73
C GLU A 20 -3.06 0.76 14.16
N PRO A 21 -2.77 1.65 13.17
CA PRO A 21 -3.80 2.51 12.61
C PRO A 21 -4.63 1.83 11.50
N LEU A 22 -4.30 0.59 11.12
CA LEU A 22 -4.92 -0.10 9.99
C LEU A 22 -5.93 -1.14 10.47
N THR A 23 -7.07 -1.21 9.80
CA THR A 23 -7.94 -2.40 9.90
C THR A 23 -7.21 -3.64 9.38
N ARG A 24 -7.62 -4.84 9.83
CA ARG A 24 -7.05 -6.11 9.36
C ARG A 24 -7.01 -6.21 7.84
N ARG A 25 -8.12 -5.86 7.18
CA ARG A 25 -8.23 -5.85 5.71
C ARG A 25 -7.25 -4.86 5.08
N GLN A 26 -7.15 -3.63 5.58
CA GLN A 26 -6.19 -2.65 5.06
C GLN A 26 -4.74 -3.12 5.22
N TYR A 27 -4.39 -3.64 6.40
CA TYR A 27 -3.06 -4.18 6.66
C TYR A 27 -2.69 -5.30 5.67
N LEU A 28 -3.59 -6.26 5.48
CA LEU A 28 -3.35 -7.38 4.56
C LEU A 28 -3.26 -6.92 3.09
N ALA A 29 -4.07 -5.95 2.67
CA ALA A 29 -3.99 -5.38 1.33
C ALA A 29 -2.64 -4.68 1.08
N VAL A 30 -2.13 -3.92 2.06
CA VAL A 30 -0.81 -3.29 1.97
C VAL A 30 0.30 -4.35 1.93
N ARG A 31 0.24 -5.36 2.80
CA ARG A 31 1.21 -6.48 2.83
C ARG A 31 1.24 -7.26 1.53
N LEU A 32 0.07 -7.49 0.90
CA LEU A 32 -0.02 -8.10 -0.43
C LEU A 32 0.67 -7.23 -1.49
N SER A 33 0.40 -5.92 -1.48
CA SER A 33 1.01 -4.98 -2.42
C SER A 33 2.54 -4.93 -2.29
N ASP A 34 3.07 -4.88 -1.05
CA ASP A 34 4.52 -4.96 -0.78
C ASP A 34 5.12 -6.27 -1.27
N GLY A 35 4.44 -7.40 -1.02
CA GLY A 35 4.87 -8.70 -1.53
C GLY A 35 4.92 -8.77 -3.06
N ILE A 36 3.91 -8.23 -3.74
CA ILE A 36 3.89 -8.15 -5.21
C ILE A 36 5.03 -7.28 -5.75
N ALA A 37 5.26 -6.10 -5.14
CA ALA A 37 6.35 -5.21 -5.54
C ALA A 37 7.74 -5.83 -5.33
N ARG A 38 7.87 -6.78 -4.38
CA ARG A 38 9.08 -7.56 -4.12
C ARG A 38 9.14 -8.89 -4.86
N HIS A 39 8.13 -9.20 -5.67
CA HIS A 39 7.95 -10.48 -6.35
C HIS A 39 7.94 -11.70 -5.42
N PHE A 40 7.46 -11.53 -4.18
CA PHE A 40 7.37 -12.60 -3.19
C PHE A 40 6.15 -12.43 -2.27
N VAL A 41 5.27 -13.43 -2.28
CA VAL A 41 4.14 -13.55 -1.35
C VAL A 41 4.23 -14.91 -0.70
N SER A 42 4.34 -14.98 0.62
CA SER A 42 4.40 -16.25 1.33
C SER A 42 3.03 -16.93 1.41
N ASP A 43 3.02 -18.26 1.48
CA ASP A 43 1.79 -19.04 1.64
C ASP A 43 1.02 -18.62 2.90
N ASP A 44 1.71 -18.39 4.02
CA ASP A 44 1.11 -17.92 5.27
C ASP A 44 0.35 -16.59 5.09
N LEU A 45 0.93 -15.64 4.34
CA LEU A 45 0.28 -14.37 4.05
C LEU A 45 -0.95 -14.56 3.16
N PHE A 46 -0.83 -15.43 2.15
CA PHE A 46 -1.93 -15.74 1.24
C PHE A 46 -3.10 -16.44 1.97
N ASP A 47 -2.79 -17.33 2.91
CA ASP A 47 -3.78 -17.98 3.76
C ASP A 47 -4.53 -16.98 4.65
N GLU A 48 -3.85 -15.98 5.20
CA GLU A 48 -4.51 -14.90 5.94
C GLU A 48 -5.39 -14.03 5.04
N ILE A 49 -4.96 -13.74 3.82
CA ILE A 49 -5.73 -12.95 2.84
C ILE A 49 -7.04 -13.67 2.46
N LYS A 50 -6.98 -14.99 2.21
CA LYS A 50 -8.17 -15.80 1.85
C LYS A 50 -9.24 -15.85 2.94
N LYS A 51 -8.88 -15.59 4.21
CA LYS A 51 -9.84 -15.53 5.32
C LYS A 51 -10.64 -14.24 5.31
N GLU A 52 -10.06 -13.17 4.76
CA GLU A 52 -10.59 -11.81 4.89
C GLU A 52 -11.20 -11.29 3.58
N PHE A 53 -10.84 -11.85 2.43
CA PHE A 53 -11.24 -11.37 1.10
C PHE A 53 -11.83 -12.48 0.23
N SER A 54 -12.75 -12.11 -0.66
CA SER A 54 -13.20 -13.01 -1.74
C SER A 54 -12.11 -13.18 -2.80
N ILE A 55 -12.23 -14.21 -3.64
CA ILE A 55 -11.28 -14.44 -4.74
C ILE A 55 -11.29 -13.24 -5.71
N GLU A 56 -12.46 -12.68 -6.01
CA GLU A 56 -12.59 -11.51 -6.89
C GLU A 56 -11.87 -10.29 -6.31
N GLU A 57 -12.00 -10.06 -5.00
CA GLU A 57 -11.28 -8.99 -4.30
C GLU A 57 -9.76 -9.21 -4.35
N ILE A 58 -9.30 -10.45 -4.12
CA ILE A 58 -7.88 -10.80 -4.20
C ILE A 58 -7.32 -10.54 -5.59
N VAL A 59 -8.02 -10.98 -6.64
CA VAL A 59 -7.62 -10.71 -8.03
C VAL A 59 -7.56 -9.20 -8.30
N GLY A 60 -8.57 -8.45 -7.85
CA GLY A 60 -8.61 -7.00 -7.98
C GLY A 60 -7.43 -6.31 -7.28
N LEU A 61 -7.10 -6.74 -6.05
CA LEU A 61 -5.94 -6.23 -5.30
C LEU A 61 -4.63 -6.55 -6.01
N CYS A 62 -4.45 -7.77 -6.51
CA CYS A 62 -3.28 -8.17 -7.27
C CYS A 62 -3.10 -7.31 -8.54
N MET A 63 -4.18 -7.08 -9.29
CA MET A 63 -4.15 -6.23 -10.48
C MET A 63 -3.79 -4.78 -10.12
N ALA A 64 -4.41 -4.22 -9.08
CA ALA A 64 -4.12 -2.86 -8.63
C ALA A 64 -2.64 -2.69 -8.22
N ALA A 65 -2.12 -3.63 -7.44
CA ALA A 65 -0.71 -3.62 -7.02
C ALA A 65 0.25 -3.77 -8.21
N ALA A 66 -0.06 -4.67 -9.16
CA ALA A 66 0.77 -4.86 -10.35
C ALA A 66 0.81 -3.61 -11.25
N ILE A 67 -0.32 -2.95 -11.47
CA ILE A 67 -0.39 -1.70 -12.25
C ILE A 67 0.39 -0.59 -11.56
N ALA A 68 0.24 -0.45 -10.23
CA ALA A 68 0.98 0.56 -9.46
C ALA A 68 2.49 0.32 -9.52
N HIS A 69 2.93 -0.94 -9.36
CA HIS A 69 4.35 -1.30 -9.45
C HIS A 69 4.92 -1.07 -10.86
N ALA A 70 4.19 -1.45 -11.91
CA ALA A 70 4.59 -1.18 -13.28
C ALA A 70 4.74 0.32 -13.57
N GLY A 71 3.79 1.14 -13.07
CA GLY A 71 3.87 2.60 -13.16
C GLY A 71 5.08 3.17 -12.43
N HIS A 72 5.39 2.66 -11.24
CA HIS A 72 6.59 3.04 -10.48
C HIS A 72 7.87 2.73 -11.26
N VAL A 73 8.03 1.49 -11.75
CA VAL A 73 9.21 1.08 -12.54
C VAL A 73 9.37 1.92 -13.80
N LEU A 74 8.28 2.20 -14.52
CA LEU A 74 8.31 3.04 -15.71
C LEU A 74 8.75 4.48 -15.38
N ASN A 75 8.18 5.07 -14.33
CA ASN A 75 8.51 6.42 -13.89
C ASN A 75 9.99 6.54 -13.51
N GLU A 76 10.53 5.55 -12.80
CA GLU A 76 11.97 5.49 -12.48
C GLU A 76 12.83 5.35 -13.74
N ALA A 77 12.47 4.45 -14.65
CA ALA A 77 13.23 4.18 -15.86
C ALA A 77 13.35 5.41 -16.79
N VAL A 78 12.31 6.23 -16.86
CA VAL A 78 12.31 7.46 -17.69
C VAL A 78 12.69 8.71 -16.90
N GLN A 79 13.04 8.57 -15.61
CA GLN A 79 13.31 9.68 -14.69
C GLN A 79 12.19 10.73 -14.71
N LEU A 80 10.93 10.27 -14.72
CA LEU A 80 9.77 11.14 -14.80
C LEU A 80 9.72 12.01 -13.52
N PRO A 81 9.81 13.34 -13.64
CA PRO A 81 9.66 14.20 -12.46
C PRO A 81 8.23 14.07 -11.91
N PRO A 82 8.04 14.19 -10.59
CA PRO A 82 6.70 14.25 -10.02
C PRO A 82 5.93 15.41 -10.65
N ALA A 83 4.65 15.18 -10.93
CA ALA A 83 3.78 16.23 -11.45
C ALA A 83 3.72 17.41 -10.47
N GLU A 84 3.56 18.62 -11.01
CA GLU A 84 3.44 19.83 -10.20
C GLU A 84 2.27 19.69 -9.22
N GLY A 85 2.52 19.93 -7.92
CA GLY A 85 1.53 19.74 -6.86
C GLY A 85 1.27 18.29 -6.41
N ALA A 86 1.94 17.29 -6.99
CA ALA A 86 1.78 15.89 -6.61
C ALA A 86 2.70 15.44 -5.45
N VAL A 87 3.53 16.34 -4.93
CA VAL A 87 4.38 16.06 -3.76
C VAL A 87 3.48 15.88 -2.54
N CYS A 88 3.32 14.64 -2.10
CA CYS A 88 2.67 14.33 -0.84
C CYS A 88 3.60 14.75 0.29
N ALA A 89 3.29 15.88 0.94
CA ALA A 89 3.95 16.23 2.18
C ALA A 89 3.52 15.22 3.25
N LEU A 90 4.44 14.35 3.67
CA LEU A 90 4.20 13.47 4.79
C LEU A 90 3.84 14.32 6.01
N PRO A 91 2.67 14.11 6.66
CA PRO A 91 2.32 14.87 7.84
C PRO A 91 3.35 14.60 8.96
N PRO A 92 3.64 15.59 9.82
CA PRO A 92 4.58 15.42 10.92
C PRO A 92 4.09 14.33 11.88
N ARG A 93 5.00 13.43 12.30
CA ARG A 93 4.76 12.44 13.37
C ARG A 93 4.19 13.14 14.62
N ARG A 94 3.16 12.58 15.24
CA ARG A 94 2.90 12.88 16.65
C ARG A 94 3.99 12.20 17.50
N PRO A 95 4.58 12.87 18.50
CA PRO A 95 5.38 12.18 19.50
C PRO A 95 4.48 11.22 20.30
N ASN A 96 5.01 10.05 20.61
CA ASN A 96 4.39 9.05 21.49
C ASN A 96 4.12 9.62 22.89
#